data_AF-A0A9D7L9J3-F1
#
_entry.id   AF-A0A9D7L9J3-F1
#
_cell.length_a   1.000
_cell.length_b   1.000
_cell.length_c   1.000
_cell.angle_alpha   90.00
_cell.angle_beta   90.00
_cell.angle_gamma   90.00
#
_symmetry.space_group_name_H-M   'P 1'
#
loop_
_entity.id
_entity.type
_entity.pdbx_description
1 polymer ?
#
loop_
_entity_poly.entity_id
_entity_poly.type
_entity_poly.pdbx_seq_one_letter_code
_entity_poly.pdbx_strand_id
1 'polypeptide(L)'
;MPPLPRLIAATIVFASSACSFVHAQTPSAAPDPLLINSGRVPPAYPVPYPPAGIEEIKAVLDHVLTNLETASPIQVINPETGVPVERLDQLPTRVALRAGRFSILSYEWGVTYAGMLLTADITGDARYRDYAANRITTIATLAQHIRAQPVLPDFSIPATLPPGPPRFNNLRSVLRPHSLDDSGSMAAAFLKAARAGVSPGLLRPSIDPWLEWISRGQHRLSDGTLARNRPLADTLWLDDLYMSVPALAQMGALTGETRYFDDAAAQMLQYARRMFVPEKKLYMHGWVQGMEPHPAFHWGRANGWAIVALAELLSVLPEDHPRSAALLELFRAHAAGIAAVQGTAGLWHQLLDRPATFEETSCSAMFTYALARGINLGWLDALAYGPVVSLGWNAVARQVNAEGYVEGTCVGTGMGFDPMFYAHRPVSPYAAHAYGPVLLAGAEMIALRQGAGKDALVSDSAVQFKPSPARF
;
A
#
# COMPACT_ATOMS: atom_id res chain seq x y z
N MET A 1 -47.91 -50.26 -39.95
CA MET A 1 -47.80 -49.72 -38.58
C MET A 1 -46.35 -49.83 -38.12
N PRO A 2 -45.53 -48.77 -38.27
CA PRO A 2 -44.24 -48.66 -37.60
C PRO A 2 -44.41 -48.02 -36.20
N PRO A 3 -43.57 -48.38 -35.21
CA PRO A 3 -43.74 -47.93 -33.83
C PRO A 3 -43.19 -46.51 -33.63
N LEU A 4 -43.87 -45.74 -32.77
CA LEU A 4 -43.39 -44.45 -32.25
C LEU A 4 -42.02 -44.60 -31.55
N PRO A 5 -41.10 -43.63 -31.70
CA PRO A 5 -39.93 -43.55 -30.84
C PRO A 5 -40.30 -43.03 -29.45
N ARG A 6 -39.73 -43.67 -28.43
CA ARG A 6 -39.87 -43.35 -27.00
C ARG A 6 -39.26 -41.98 -26.70
N LEU A 7 -40.01 -41.11 -26.00
CA LEU A 7 -39.49 -39.93 -25.34
C LEU A 7 -38.45 -40.37 -24.29
N ILE A 8 -37.20 -39.92 -24.43
CA ILE A 8 -36.22 -39.95 -23.35
C ILE A 8 -36.46 -38.69 -22.51
N ALA A 9 -36.92 -38.87 -21.28
CA ALA A 9 -36.98 -37.80 -20.29
C ALA A 9 -35.54 -37.43 -19.89
N ALA A 10 -35.02 -36.34 -20.45
CA ALA A 10 -33.81 -35.70 -19.96
C ALA A 10 -34.19 -34.84 -18.76
N THR A 11 -33.87 -35.32 -17.55
CA THR A 11 -33.93 -34.52 -16.33
C THR A 11 -32.91 -33.39 -16.45
N ILE A 12 -33.38 -32.19 -16.82
CA ILE A 12 -32.58 -30.96 -16.74
C ILE A 12 -32.47 -30.62 -15.25
N VAL A 13 -31.31 -30.91 -14.66
CA VAL A 13 -30.93 -30.36 -13.37
C VAL A 13 -30.61 -28.88 -13.61
N PHE A 14 -31.55 -28.00 -13.29
CA PHE A 14 -31.24 -26.58 -13.10
C PHE A 14 -30.35 -26.47 -11.87
N ALA A 15 -29.03 -26.37 -12.08
CA ALA A 15 -28.13 -25.82 -11.09
C ALA A 15 -28.43 -24.32 -11.00
N SER A 16 -29.32 -23.94 -10.10
CA SER A 16 -29.52 -22.55 -9.70
C SER A 16 -28.22 -22.05 -9.07
N SER A 17 -27.40 -21.36 -9.86
CA SER A 17 -26.38 -20.47 -9.33
C SER A 17 -27.09 -19.32 -8.63
N ALA A 18 -27.38 -19.49 -7.35
CA ALA A 18 -27.85 -18.40 -6.50
C ALA A 18 -26.68 -17.42 -6.29
N CYS A 19 -26.62 -16.38 -7.13
CA CYS A 19 -25.97 -15.13 -6.76
C CYS A 19 -26.77 -14.50 -5.62
N SER A 20 -26.45 -14.88 -4.38
CA SER A 20 -26.98 -14.24 -3.18
C SER A 20 -25.97 -13.20 -2.71
N PHE A 21 -25.97 -12.01 -3.32
CA PHE A 21 -25.44 -10.81 -2.67
C PHE A 21 -26.51 -10.23 -1.74
N VAL A 22 -26.77 -10.94 -0.65
CA VAL A 22 -27.46 -10.41 0.52
C VAL A 22 -26.74 -11.00 1.73
N HIS A 23 -25.91 -10.21 2.39
CA HIS A 23 -25.46 -10.52 3.76
C HIS A 23 -26.67 -10.35 4.70
N ALA A 24 -27.64 -11.26 4.60
CA ALA A 24 -28.63 -11.41 5.64
C ALA A 24 -27.90 -11.99 6.86
N GLN A 25 -28.16 -11.44 8.05
CA GLN A 25 -27.76 -12.11 9.29
C GLN A 25 -28.25 -13.55 9.21
N THR A 26 -27.33 -14.51 9.24
CA THR A 26 -27.68 -15.90 9.46
C THR A 26 -28.41 -15.93 10.80
N PRO A 27 -29.66 -16.42 10.87
CA PRO A 27 -30.35 -16.50 12.15
C PRO A 27 -29.51 -17.31 13.12
N SER A 28 -28.99 -16.66 14.16
CA SER A 28 -28.43 -17.38 15.30
C SER A 28 -29.51 -18.30 15.86
N ALA A 29 -29.11 -19.41 16.50
CA ALA A 29 -30.03 -20.17 17.33
C ALA A 29 -30.78 -19.19 18.24
N ALA A 30 -32.12 -19.33 18.33
CA ALA A 30 -32.97 -18.37 19.01
C ALA A 30 -32.37 -18.02 20.39
N PRO A 31 -31.90 -16.78 20.60
CA PRO A 31 -31.21 -16.43 21.84
C PRO A 31 -32.17 -16.57 23.01
N ASP A 32 -31.63 -16.93 24.18
CA ASP A 32 -32.41 -17.03 25.43
C ASP A 32 -33.29 -15.76 25.60
N PRO A 33 -34.62 -15.89 25.78
CA PRO A 33 -35.52 -14.76 25.98
C PRO A 33 -35.09 -13.79 27.09
N LEU A 34 -34.33 -14.26 28.09
CA LEU A 34 -33.77 -13.42 29.15
C LEU A 34 -32.58 -12.57 28.68
N LEU A 35 -31.83 -13.02 27.67
CA LEU A 35 -30.75 -12.25 27.04
C LEU A 35 -31.27 -11.18 26.07
N ILE A 36 -32.44 -11.42 25.44
CA ILE A 36 -33.06 -10.49 24.48
C ILE A 36 -33.30 -9.11 25.11
N ASN A 37 -33.82 -9.08 26.34
CA ASN A 37 -34.15 -7.82 27.02
C ASN A 37 -32.92 -7.12 27.65
N SER A 38 -31.76 -7.77 27.66
CA SER A 38 -30.54 -7.24 28.28
C SER A 38 -29.66 -6.44 27.32
N GLY A 39 -29.93 -6.50 26.00
CA GLY A 39 -29.05 -5.94 24.97
C GLY A 39 -27.72 -6.69 24.79
N ARG A 40 -27.54 -7.86 25.44
CA ARG A 40 -26.27 -8.62 25.48
C ARG A 40 -26.27 -9.86 24.58
N VAL A 41 -27.11 -9.90 23.56
CA VAL A 41 -27.06 -10.98 22.56
C VAL A 41 -25.82 -10.75 21.68
N PRO A 42 -24.81 -11.64 21.70
CA PRO A 42 -23.60 -11.45 20.92
C PRO A 42 -23.92 -11.49 19.42
N PRO A 43 -23.54 -10.46 18.63
CA PRO A 43 -23.75 -10.49 17.20
C PRO A 43 -22.85 -11.52 16.52
N ALA A 44 -23.34 -12.13 15.44
CA ALA A 44 -22.56 -13.02 14.59
C ALA A 44 -21.71 -12.20 13.60
N TYR A 45 -20.55 -11.72 14.06
CA TYR A 45 -19.65 -10.94 13.23
C TYR A 45 -18.81 -11.82 12.28
N PRO A 46 -18.57 -11.38 11.03
CA PRO A 46 -17.71 -12.10 10.08
C PRO A 46 -16.20 -11.94 10.38
N VAL A 47 -15.85 -10.95 11.20
CA VAL A 47 -14.49 -10.63 11.66
C VAL A 47 -14.50 -10.36 13.17
N PRO A 48 -13.35 -10.49 13.87
CA PRO A 48 -13.26 -10.05 15.26
C PRO A 48 -13.71 -8.60 15.42
N TYR A 49 -14.54 -8.32 16.43
CA TYR A 49 -15.07 -6.98 16.69
C TYR A 49 -14.31 -6.18 17.77
N PRO A 50 -13.89 -6.77 18.91
CA PRO A 50 -13.13 -6.04 19.93
C PRO A 50 -11.80 -5.48 19.40
N PRO A 51 -11.25 -4.42 20.01
CA PRO A 51 -9.94 -3.90 19.63
C PRO A 51 -8.84 -4.97 19.81
N ALA A 52 -8.05 -5.21 18.77
CA ALA A 52 -6.94 -6.16 18.84
C ALA A 52 -5.87 -5.74 19.87
N GLY A 53 -5.32 -6.71 20.58
CA GLY A 53 -4.18 -6.54 21.47
C GLY A 53 -2.87 -6.34 20.72
N ILE A 54 -1.88 -5.72 21.38
CA ILE A 54 -0.55 -5.48 20.80
C ILE A 54 0.11 -6.79 20.34
N GLU A 55 0.06 -7.83 21.18
CA GLU A 55 0.65 -9.14 20.86
C GLU A 55 -0.08 -9.83 19.68
N GLU A 56 -1.40 -9.65 19.57
CA GLU A 56 -2.18 -10.19 18.45
C GLU A 56 -1.81 -9.48 17.14
N ILE A 57 -1.71 -8.15 17.17
CA ILE A 57 -1.24 -7.36 16.02
C ILE A 57 0.16 -7.79 15.61
N LYS A 58 1.07 -7.91 16.59
CA LYS A 58 2.46 -8.30 16.34
C LYS A 58 2.59 -9.71 15.79
N ALA A 59 1.79 -10.67 16.26
CA ALA A 59 1.78 -12.03 15.73
C ALA A 59 1.45 -12.05 14.22
N VAL A 60 0.48 -11.25 13.78
CA VAL A 60 0.14 -11.09 12.36
C VAL A 60 1.34 -10.56 11.56
N LEU A 61 2.02 -9.53 12.08
CA LEU A 61 3.20 -8.96 11.42
C LEU A 61 4.38 -9.95 11.37
N ASP A 62 4.58 -10.72 12.44
CA ASP A 62 5.64 -11.74 12.52
C ASP A 62 5.39 -12.88 11.51
N HIS A 63 4.11 -13.26 11.29
CA HIS A 63 3.73 -14.21 10.24
C HIS A 63 4.05 -13.68 8.84
N VAL A 64 3.72 -12.41 8.57
CA VAL A 64 4.06 -11.77 7.29
C VAL A 64 5.59 -11.73 7.10
N LEU A 65 6.35 -11.31 8.10
CA LEU A 65 7.82 -11.29 8.04
C LEU A 65 8.39 -12.68 7.73
N THR A 66 7.90 -13.71 8.42
CA THR A 66 8.35 -15.10 8.24
C THR A 66 8.12 -15.58 6.81
N ASN A 67 6.95 -15.29 6.23
CA ASN A 67 6.67 -15.58 4.83
C ASN A 67 7.66 -14.84 3.90
N LEU A 68 7.81 -13.54 4.11
CA LEU A 68 8.61 -12.69 3.23
C LEU A 68 10.09 -13.07 3.19
N GLU A 69 10.68 -13.55 4.28
CA GLU A 69 12.06 -14.05 4.26
C GLU A 69 12.26 -15.19 3.25
N THR A 70 11.25 -16.07 3.10
CA THR A 70 11.31 -17.17 2.14
C THR A 70 10.83 -16.80 0.74
N ALA A 71 9.81 -15.93 0.65
CA ALA A 71 9.17 -15.56 -0.61
C ALA A 71 9.97 -14.52 -1.41
N SER A 72 10.86 -13.76 -0.75
CA SER A 72 11.66 -12.70 -1.36
C SER A 72 13.15 -12.84 -1.01
N PRO A 73 13.78 -13.98 -1.37
CA PRO A 73 15.17 -14.24 -1.00
C PRO A 73 16.10 -13.23 -1.66
N ILE A 74 17.16 -12.87 -0.94
CA ILE A 74 18.22 -12.03 -1.49
C ILE A 74 19.41 -12.89 -1.87
N GLN A 75 19.43 -13.37 -3.12
CA GLN A 75 20.55 -14.13 -3.65
C GLN A 75 21.13 -13.42 -4.86
N VAL A 76 22.38 -12.98 -4.74
CA VAL A 76 23.17 -12.45 -5.84
C VAL A 76 23.66 -13.63 -6.69
N ILE A 77 23.52 -13.51 -8.00
CA ILE A 77 23.91 -14.55 -8.96
C ILE A 77 24.67 -13.94 -10.14
N ASN A 78 25.44 -14.78 -10.82
CA ASN A 78 25.83 -14.49 -12.20
C ASN A 78 24.62 -14.71 -13.12
N PRO A 79 24.17 -13.71 -13.90
CA PRO A 79 22.98 -13.83 -14.75
C PRO A 79 23.14 -14.77 -15.95
N GLU A 80 24.37 -15.10 -16.36
CA GLU A 80 24.65 -16.02 -17.47
C GLU A 80 24.60 -17.48 -17.01
N THR A 81 25.18 -17.77 -15.85
CA THR A 81 25.32 -19.15 -15.34
C THR A 81 24.26 -19.52 -14.31
N GLY A 82 23.63 -18.53 -13.67
CA GLY A 82 22.70 -18.72 -12.56
C GLY A 82 23.37 -19.14 -11.24
N VAL A 83 24.71 -19.19 -11.20
CA VAL A 83 25.49 -19.59 -10.02
C VAL A 83 25.47 -18.47 -8.97
N PRO A 84 25.23 -18.78 -7.68
CA PRO A 84 25.31 -17.80 -6.60
C PRO A 84 26.68 -17.15 -6.47
N VAL A 85 26.69 -15.85 -6.17
CA VAL A 85 27.89 -15.11 -5.80
C VAL A 85 28.02 -15.13 -4.28
N GLU A 86 29.05 -15.80 -3.77
CA GLU A 86 29.21 -16.04 -2.33
C GLU A 86 29.75 -14.83 -1.56
N ARG A 87 30.52 -13.95 -2.21
CA ARG A 87 31.11 -12.77 -1.56
C ARG A 87 30.80 -11.48 -2.30
N LEU A 88 30.21 -10.52 -1.57
CA LEU A 88 29.83 -9.21 -2.11
C LEU A 88 31.01 -8.22 -2.20
N ASP A 89 32.16 -8.56 -1.62
CA ASP A 89 33.41 -7.80 -1.74
C ASP A 89 34.24 -8.21 -2.98
N GLN A 90 33.82 -9.26 -3.70
CA GLN A 90 34.45 -9.78 -4.91
C GLN A 90 33.40 -10.04 -6.01
N LEU A 91 32.65 -9.01 -6.37
CA LEU A 91 31.59 -9.12 -7.37
C LEU A 91 32.16 -9.32 -8.77
N PRO A 92 31.65 -10.29 -9.56
CA PRO A 92 32.00 -10.43 -10.96
C PRO A 92 31.46 -9.26 -11.79
N THR A 93 31.95 -9.07 -13.02
CA THR A 93 31.48 -7.99 -13.90
C THR A 93 29.97 -8.02 -14.10
N ARG A 94 29.37 -9.20 -14.27
CA ARG A 94 27.92 -9.34 -14.40
C ARG A 94 27.31 -9.91 -13.13
N VAL A 95 26.38 -9.16 -12.55
CA VAL A 95 25.62 -9.55 -11.36
C VAL A 95 24.13 -9.30 -11.57
N ALA A 96 23.31 -10.13 -10.96
CA ALA A 96 21.86 -9.98 -10.90
C ALA A 96 21.33 -10.53 -9.57
N LEU A 97 20.08 -10.20 -9.27
CA LEU A 97 19.35 -10.76 -8.14
C LEU A 97 18.48 -11.92 -8.65
N ARG A 98 18.54 -13.09 -8.02
CA ARG A 98 17.62 -14.18 -8.34
C ARG A 98 16.18 -13.73 -8.13
N ALA A 99 15.30 -14.08 -9.06
CA ALA A 99 13.87 -13.80 -8.89
C ALA A 99 13.29 -14.64 -7.74
N GLY A 100 12.72 -13.95 -6.76
CA GLY A 100 11.82 -14.54 -5.77
C GLY A 100 10.38 -14.60 -6.27
N ARG A 101 9.47 -15.02 -5.40
CA ARG A 101 8.03 -14.87 -5.63
C ARG A 101 7.64 -13.40 -5.73
N PHE A 102 8.33 -12.55 -4.98
CA PHE A 102 8.19 -11.11 -5.05
C PHE A 102 9.48 -10.43 -5.49
N SER A 103 9.34 -9.37 -6.28
CA SER A 103 10.48 -8.59 -6.75
C SER A 103 10.91 -7.61 -5.67
N ILE A 104 12.14 -7.76 -5.18
CA ILE A 104 12.70 -6.86 -4.16
C ILE A 104 13.10 -5.47 -4.70
N LEU A 105 12.84 -5.21 -5.98
CA LEU A 105 13.17 -3.98 -6.69
C LEU A 105 11.95 -3.23 -7.21
N SER A 106 10.74 -3.69 -6.88
CA SER A 106 9.51 -3.05 -7.31
C SER A 106 9.08 -1.96 -6.34
N TYR A 107 8.18 -1.08 -6.77
CA TYR A 107 7.70 -0.01 -5.89
C TYR A 107 6.96 -0.57 -4.67
N GLU A 108 6.25 -1.70 -4.81
CA GLU A 108 5.57 -2.38 -3.71
C GLU A 108 6.58 -2.78 -2.62
N TRP A 109 7.78 -3.20 -3.02
CA TRP A 109 8.84 -3.54 -2.08
C TRP A 109 9.47 -2.33 -1.41
N GLY A 110 9.52 -1.18 -2.10
CA GLY A 110 9.80 0.10 -1.44
C GLY A 110 8.84 0.38 -0.28
N VAL A 111 7.55 0.09 -0.46
CA VAL A 111 6.54 0.22 0.62
C VAL A 111 6.79 -0.81 1.72
N THR A 112 7.10 -2.06 1.35
CA THR A 112 7.46 -3.11 2.31
C THR A 112 8.65 -2.72 3.16
N TYR A 113 9.72 -2.16 2.58
CA TYR A 113 10.86 -1.67 3.35
C TYR A 113 10.47 -0.54 4.31
N ALA A 114 9.67 0.42 3.86
CA ALA A 114 9.18 1.49 4.73
C ALA A 114 8.33 0.93 5.89
N GLY A 115 7.49 -0.08 5.63
CA GLY A 115 6.71 -0.79 6.64
C GLY A 115 7.59 -1.52 7.64
N MET A 116 8.58 -2.28 7.17
CA MET A 116 9.54 -3.00 8.02
C MET A 116 10.31 -2.04 8.94
N LEU A 117 10.82 -0.93 8.41
CA LEU A 117 11.53 0.07 9.21
C LEU A 117 10.62 0.68 10.29
N LEU A 118 9.39 1.04 9.92
CA LEU A 118 8.41 1.56 10.89
C LEU A 118 8.06 0.52 11.97
N THR A 119 7.83 -0.73 11.59
CA THR A 119 7.56 -1.81 12.56
C THR A 119 8.74 -2.00 13.51
N ALA A 120 9.97 -1.94 13.01
CA ALA A 120 11.16 -2.04 13.85
C ALA A 120 11.23 -0.89 14.86
N ASP A 121 10.97 0.33 14.42
CA ASP A 121 11.02 1.54 15.26
C ASP A 121 9.96 1.50 16.37
N ILE A 122 8.73 1.06 16.05
CA ILE A 122 7.62 1.00 17.02
C ILE A 122 7.73 -0.19 17.99
N THR A 123 8.17 -1.35 17.49
CA THR A 123 8.19 -2.58 18.31
C THR A 123 9.53 -2.83 19.01
N GLY A 124 10.61 -2.18 18.55
CA GLY A 124 11.98 -2.47 18.98
C GLY A 124 12.53 -3.79 18.44
N ASP A 125 11.79 -4.53 17.62
CA ASP A 125 12.20 -5.83 17.09
C ASP A 125 13.13 -5.66 15.88
N ALA A 126 14.41 -5.91 16.10
CA ALA A 126 15.47 -5.72 15.11
C ALA A 126 15.28 -6.56 13.84
N ARG A 127 14.57 -7.69 13.89
CA ARG A 127 14.39 -8.58 12.72
C ARG A 127 13.77 -7.85 11.52
N TYR A 128 12.84 -6.92 11.78
CA TYR A 128 12.21 -6.11 10.73
C TYR A 128 13.22 -5.15 10.09
N ARG A 129 14.01 -4.44 10.91
CA ARG A 129 15.06 -3.55 10.41
C ARG A 129 16.11 -4.34 9.63
N ASP A 130 16.51 -5.50 10.13
CA ASP A 130 17.54 -6.34 9.52
C ASP A 130 17.09 -6.88 8.15
N TYR A 131 15.81 -7.28 8.02
CA TYR A 131 15.21 -7.66 6.73
C TYR A 131 15.37 -6.55 5.69
N ALA A 132 14.99 -5.31 6.05
CA ALA A 132 15.04 -4.17 5.16
C ALA A 132 16.49 -3.74 4.88
N ALA A 133 17.31 -3.61 5.92
CA ALA A 133 18.70 -3.15 5.83
C ALA A 133 19.56 -4.08 4.98
N ASN A 134 19.43 -5.40 5.14
CA ASN A 134 20.16 -6.38 4.34
C ASN A 134 19.85 -6.22 2.84
N ARG A 135 18.57 -6.05 2.51
CA ARG A 135 18.12 -5.87 1.12
C ARG A 135 18.53 -4.53 0.53
N ILE A 136 18.26 -3.44 1.24
CA ILE A 136 18.62 -2.09 0.81
C ILE A 136 20.12 -1.96 0.58
N THR A 137 20.95 -2.41 1.52
CA THR A 137 22.42 -2.30 1.41
C THR A 137 22.95 -3.18 0.28
N THR A 138 22.46 -4.40 0.12
CA THR A 138 22.86 -5.26 -1.01
C THR A 138 22.49 -4.64 -2.35
N ILE A 139 21.27 -4.11 -2.50
CA ILE A 139 20.85 -3.44 -3.74
C ILE A 139 21.76 -2.23 -4.03
N ALA A 140 22.09 -1.43 -3.02
CA ALA A 140 23.00 -0.30 -3.16
C ALA A 140 24.42 -0.75 -3.57
N THR A 141 24.96 -1.78 -2.92
CA THR A 141 26.28 -2.36 -3.26
C THR A 141 26.33 -2.82 -4.71
N LEU A 142 25.32 -3.57 -5.17
CA LEU A 142 25.25 -4.03 -6.56
C LEU A 142 25.10 -2.86 -7.54
N ALA A 143 24.28 -1.86 -7.22
CA ALA A 143 24.10 -0.68 -8.07
C ALA A 143 25.40 0.11 -8.21
N GLN A 144 26.15 0.30 -7.11
CA GLN A 144 27.45 0.96 -7.14
C GLN A 144 28.48 0.17 -7.96
N HIS A 145 28.54 -1.16 -7.76
CA HIS A 145 29.42 -2.04 -8.52
C HIS A 145 29.16 -1.94 -10.03
N ILE A 146 27.89 -1.95 -10.44
CA ILE A 146 27.52 -1.84 -11.87
C ILE A 146 27.86 -0.45 -12.42
N ARG A 147 27.63 0.62 -11.65
CA ARG A 147 27.95 2.01 -12.08
C ARG A 147 29.44 2.30 -12.16
N ALA A 148 30.28 1.58 -11.41
CA ALA A 148 31.73 1.72 -11.47
C ALA A 148 32.34 1.14 -12.76
N GLN A 149 31.55 0.40 -13.56
CA GLN A 149 32.03 -0.19 -14.80
C GLN A 149 32.14 0.88 -15.90
N PRO A 150 33.14 0.79 -16.80
CA PRO A 150 33.33 1.75 -17.89
C PRO A 150 32.11 1.88 -18.82
N VAL A 151 31.34 0.80 -18.95
CA VAL A 151 30.14 0.72 -19.78
C VAL A 151 29.07 -0.01 -18.96
N LEU A 152 27.88 0.60 -18.84
CA LEU A 152 26.75 -0.07 -18.20
C LEU A 152 26.36 -1.33 -18.99
N PRO A 153 25.95 -2.41 -18.31
CA PRO A 153 25.57 -3.65 -18.98
C PRO A 153 24.35 -3.43 -19.88
N ASP A 154 24.25 -4.23 -20.94
CA ASP A 154 22.99 -4.34 -21.67
C ASP A 154 21.93 -4.95 -20.75
N PHE A 155 20.88 -4.19 -20.51
CA PHE A 155 19.75 -4.59 -19.68
C PHE A 155 18.69 -5.37 -20.47
N SER A 156 18.91 -5.60 -21.77
CA SER A 156 18.06 -6.46 -22.59
C SER A 156 18.06 -7.89 -22.03
N ILE A 157 16.90 -8.56 -22.14
CA ILE A 157 16.78 -9.97 -21.80
C ILE A 157 17.27 -10.76 -23.02
N PRO A 158 18.33 -11.60 -22.91
CA PRO A 158 18.81 -12.40 -24.03
C PRO A 158 17.70 -13.21 -24.69
N ALA A 159 17.58 -13.13 -26.02
CA ALA A 159 16.58 -13.87 -26.79
C ALA A 159 16.73 -15.41 -26.69
N THR A 160 17.89 -15.87 -26.22
CA THR A 160 18.21 -17.29 -25.98
C THR A 160 17.61 -17.85 -24.69
N LEU A 161 17.07 -17.00 -23.81
CA LEU A 161 16.38 -17.46 -22.61
C LEU A 161 15.03 -18.10 -23.00
N PRO A 162 14.67 -19.26 -22.39
CA PRO A 162 13.37 -19.88 -22.61
C PRO A 162 12.23 -18.88 -22.34
N PRO A 163 11.12 -18.95 -23.10
CA PRO A 163 9.94 -18.13 -22.83
C PRO A 163 9.48 -18.33 -21.38
N GLY A 164 9.25 -17.22 -20.66
CA GLY A 164 8.83 -17.23 -19.27
C GLY A 164 9.18 -15.92 -18.56
N PRO A 165 8.68 -15.69 -17.33
CA PRO A 165 9.07 -14.52 -16.55
C PRO A 165 10.59 -14.53 -16.32
N PRO A 166 11.25 -13.35 -16.31
CA PRO A 166 12.68 -13.27 -16.10
C PRO A 166 13.08 -13.96 -14.79
N ARG A 167 14.04 -14.88 -14.86
CA ARG A 167 14.50 -15.68 -13.71
C ARG A 167 15.39 -14.89 -12.74
N PHE A 168 15.67 -13.63 -13.06
CA PHE A 168 16.51 -12.73 -12.30
C PHE A 168 16.17 -11.26 -12.62
N ASN A 169 16.60 -10.35 -11.76
CA ASN A 169 16.51 -8.91 -11.95
C ASN A 169 17.92 -8.30 -12.09
N ASN A 170 18.14 -7.57 -13.18
CA ASN A 170 19.43 -6.98 -13.56
C ASN A 170 19.62 -5.54 -13.06
N LEU A 171 18.81 -5.09 -12.10
CA LEU A 171 18.87 -3.74 -11.52
C LEU A 171 18.58 -2.59 -12.50
N ARG A 172 17.99 -2.86 -13.69
CA ARG A 172 17.66 -1.81 -14.67
C ARG A 172 16.85 -0.67 -14.08
N SER A 173 15.77 -0.97 -13.34
CA SER A 173 14.89 0.05 -12.75
C SER A 173 15.65 0.94 -11.75
N VAL A 174 16.52 0.32 -10.94
CA VAL A 174 17.40 1.01 -9.98
C VAL A 174 18.39 1.94 -10.68
N LEU A 175 19.01 1.48 -11.76
CA LEU A 175 20.09 2.20 -12.44
C LEU A 175 19.59 3.25 -13.45
N ARG A 176 18.46 2.98 -14.10
CA ARG A 176 17.86 3.78 -15.17
C ARG A 176 16.34 3.84 -14.99
N PRO A 177 15.82 4.63 -14.04
CA PRO A 177 14.38 4.77 -13.87
C PRO A 177 13.75 5.40 -15.12
N HIS A 178 12.59 4.89 -15.52
CA HIS A 178 11.80 5.44 -16.64
C HIS A 178 10.40 5.90 -16.23
N SER A 179 10.00 5.61 -14.98
CA SER A 179 8.72 6.04 -14.42
C SER A 179 8.84 6.16 -12.90
N LEU A 180 7.89 6.87 -12.27
CA LEU A 180 7.90 7.06 -10.83
C LEU A 180 7.84 5.70 -10.09
N ASP A 181 7.18 4.72 -10.69
CA ASP A 181 7.11 3.33 -10.24
C ASP A 181 8.51 2.63 -10.17
N ASP A 182 9.52 3.12 -10.89
CA ASP A 182 10.88 2.54 -10.85
C ASP A 182 11.73 3.06 -9.68
N SER A 183 11.35 4.19 -9.05
CA SER A 183 12.25 4.92 -8.14
C SER A 183 11.60 5.49 -6.89
N GLY A 184 10.35 5.95 -6.94
CA GLY A 184 9.70 6.74 -5.89
C GLY A 184 9.73 6.11 -4.51
N SER A 185 9.01 5.02 -4.34
CA SER A 185 8.92 4.34 -3.04
C SER A 185 10.25 3.72 -2.59
N MET A 186 11.09 3.28 -3.53
CA MET A 186 12.44 2.78 -3.25
C MET A 186 13.33 3.90 -2.70
N ALA A 187 13.29 5.08 -3.31
CA ALA A 187 14.00 6.26 -2.83
C ALA A 187 13.50 6.68 -1.44
N ALA A 188 12.18 6.72 -1.22
CA ALA A 188 11.61 7.01 0.09
C ALA A 188 12.09 6.01 1.17
N ALA A 189 12.10 4.71 0.86
CA ALA A 189 12.58 3.68 1.77
C ALA A 189 14.09 3.78 2.05
N PHE A 190 14.92 4.02 1.03
CA PHE A 190 16.36 4.19 1.18
C PHE A 190 16.69 5.45 2.00
N LEU A 191 15.94 6.54 1.80
CA LEU A 191 16.04 7.75 2.61
C LEU A 191 15.68 7.49 4.07
N LYS A 192 14.58 6.78 4.33
CA LYS A 192 14.20 6.36 5.70
C LYS A 192 15.28 5.50 6.34
N ALA A 193 15.82 4.52 5.62
CA ALA A 193 16.91 3.67 6.08
C ALA A 193 18.17 4.51 6.41
N ALA A 194 18.55 5.44 5.55
CA ALA A 194 19.68 6.33 5.77
C ALA A 194 19.46 7.22 7.03
N ARG A 195 18.26 7.78 7.20
CA ARG A 195 17.90 8.56 8.40
C ARG A 195 17.91 7.71 9.68
N ALA A 196 17.60 6.42 9.57
CA ALA A 196 17.72 5.44 10.65
C ALA A 196 19.16 4.92 10.86
N GLY A 197 20.17 5.49 10.20
CA GLY A 197 21.58 5.12 10.36
C GLY A 197 22.04 3.91 9.54
N VAL A 198 21.21 3.38 8.63
CA VAL A 198 21.59 2.24 7.78
C VAL A 198 22.52 2.71 6.66
N SER A 199 23.83 2.62 6.90
CA SER A 199 24.92 2.89 5.94
C SER A 199 24.69 4.10 5.02
N PRO A 200 24.45 5.33 5.53
CA PRO A 200 24.03 6.45 4.70
C PRO A 200 24.95 6.73 3.50
N GLY A 201 26.27 6.62 3.69
CA GLY A 201 27.26 6.81 2.62
C GLY A 201 27.15 5.78 1.49
N LEU A 202 26.69 4.56 1.77
CA LEU A 202 26.41 3.53 0.77
C LEU A 202 25.11 3.84 -0.01
N LEU A 203 24.12 4.44 0.64
CA LEU A 203 22.80 4.62 0.04
C LEU A 203 22.69 5.87 -0.82
N ARG A 204 23.39 6.96 -0.46
CA ARG A 204 23.32 8.25 -1.18
C ARG A 204 23.59 8.15 -2.69
N PRO A 205 24.58 7.38 -3.17
CA PRO A 205 24.80 7.22 -4.60
C PRO A 205 23.60 6.65 -5.35
N SER A 206 22.74 5.82 -4.72
CA SER A 206 21.49 5.35 -5.33
C SER A 206 20.37 6.38 -5.22
N ILE A 207 20.24 7.02 -4.05
CA ILE A 207 19.19 8.00 -3.73
C ILE A 207 19.27 9.23 -4.64
N ASP A 208 20.44 9.84 -4.79
CA ASP A 208 20.57 11.16 -5.41
C ASP A 208 20.13 11.17 -6.89
N PRO A 209 20.54 10.18 -7.73
CA PRO A 209 20.03 10.08 -9.10
C PRO A 209 18.52 9.82 -9.19
N TRP A 210 17.94 9.09 -8.24
CA TRP A 210 16.48 8.91 -8.20
C TRP A 210 15.76 10.22 -7.91
N LEU A 211 16.23 11.00 -6.94
CA LEU A 211 15.62 12.28 -6.60
C LEU A 211 15.79 13.32 -7.71
N GLU A 212 16.94 13.33 -8.38
CA GLU A 212 17.15 14.18 -9.56
C GLU A 212 16.21 13.78 -10.70
N TRP A 213 16.06 12.48 -10.94
CA TRP A 213 15.14 11.99 -11.96
C TRP A 213 13.66 12.29 -11.62
N ILE A 214 13.22 12.13 -10.37
CA ILE A 214 11.86 12.54 -9.92
C ILE A 214 11.66 14.06 -10.10
N SER A 215 12.69 14.85 -9.74
CA SER A 215 12.58 16.31 -9.75
C SER A 215 12.59 16.89 -11.17
N ARG A 216 13.43 16.35 -12.07
CA ARG A 216 13.71 16.95 -13.39
C ARG A 216 13.56 16.02 -14.59
N GLY A 217 13.65 14.71 -14.37
CA GLY A 217 13.60 13.71 -15.44
C GLY A 217 12.19 13.21 -15.77
N GLN A 218 11.32 13.09 -14.77
CA GLN A 218 9.94 12.67 -14.94
C GLN A 218 9.12 13.74 -15.67
N HIS A 219 8.22 13.29 -16.56
CA HIS A 219 7.27 14.16 -17.27
C HIS A 219 6.42 14.98 -16.30
N ARG A 220 6.20 16.25 -16.64
CA ARG A 220 5.36 17.18 -15.88
C ARG A 220 4.44 17.95 -16.83
N LEU A 221 3.25 18.29 -16.35
CA LEU A 221 2.39 19.28 -16.99
C LEU A 221 3.04 20.67 -16.95
N SER A 222 2.47 21.62 -17.68
CA SER A 222 3.01 22.99 -17.78
C SER A 222 3.08 23.74 -16.45
N ASP A 223 2.27 23.37 -15.45
CA ASP A 223 2.29 23.95 -14.11
C ASP A 223 3.23 23.23 -13.13
N GLY A 224 4.00 22.25 -13.62
CA GLY A 224 4.95 21.48 -12.82
C GLY A 224 4.35 20.23 -12.15
N THR A 225 3.07 19.93 -12.34
CA THR A 225 2.46 18.69 -11.81
C THR A 225 3.09 17.47 -12.49
N LEU A 226 3.63 16.51 -11.72
CA LEU A 226 4.13 15.24 -12.25
C LEU A 226 3.03 14.50 -12.99
N ALA A 227 3.34 13.96 -14.16
CA ALA A 227 2.34 13.37 -15.05
C ALA A 227 2.91 12.18 -15.83
N ARG A 228 2.05 11.47 -16.54
CA ARG A 228 2.40 10.35 -17.43
C ARG A 228 1.91 10.64 -18.85
N ASN A 229 2.61 10.07 -19.83
CA ASN A 229 2.14 9.97 -21.22
C ASN A 229 1.59 8.57 -21.51
N ARG A 230 0.82 8.03 -20.56
CA ARG A 230 0.08 6.76 -20.68
C ARG A 230 -1.10 6.73 -19.69
N PRO A 231 -2.23 6.08 -20.03
CA PRO A 231 -2.53 5.48 -21.33
C PRO A 231 -2.77 6.54 -22.41
N LEU A 232 -2.94 7.81 -22.03
CA LEU A 232 -3.08 8.96 -22.92
C LEU A 232 -2.01 10.02 -22.61
N ALA A 233 -1.87 11.02 -23.47
CA ALA A 233 -0.97 12.15 -23.24
C ALA A 233 -1.41 12.96 -22.00
N ASP A 234 -0.45 13.55 -21.29
CA ASP A 234 -0.70 14.49 -20.19
C ASP A 234 -1.75 13.99 -19.18
N THR A 235 -1.52 12.77 -18.70
CA THR A 235 -2.41 12.06 -17.78
C THR A 235 -1.86 12.06 -16.37
N LEU A 236 -2.67 12.47 -15.39
CA LEU A 236 -2.38 12.34 -13.97
C LEU A 236 -2.95 11.03 -13.45
N TRP A 237 -2.09 10.22 -12.82
CA TRP A 237 -2.48 9.05 -12.06
C TRP A 237 -2.37 9.36 -10.59
N LEU A 238 -3.43 9.13 -9.83
CA LEU A 238 -3.44 9.45 -8.40
C LEU A 238 -2.32 8.75 -7.62
N ASP A 239 -1.92 7.55 -8.06
CA ASP A 239 -0.81 6.76 -7.54
C ASP A 239 0.51 7.54 -7.50
N ASP A 240 0.74 8.44 -8.45
CA ASP A 240 1.97 9.22 -8.57
C ASP A 240 2.23 10.12 -7.36
N LEU A 241 1.20 10.44 -6.57
CA LEU A 241 1.38 11.11 -5.28
C LEU A 241 2.28 10.28 -4.37
N TYR A 242 1.99 8.98 -4.19
CA TYR A 242 2.84 8.12 -3.37
C TYR A 242 4.18 7.80 -4.06
N MET A 243 4.19 7.72 -5.39
CA MET A 243 5.44 7.46 -6.14
C MET A 243 6.37 8.69 -6.21
N SER A 244 6.04 9.82 -5.59
CA SER A 244 6.89 11.02 -5.63
C SER A 244 6.98 11.75 -4.29
N VAL A 245 5.83 12.05 -3.65
CA VAL A 245 5.73 12.93 -2.48
C VAL A 245 6.54 12.41 -1.28
N PRO A 246 6.46 11.13 -0.87
CA PRO A 246 7.27 10.62 0.23
C PRO A 246 8.78 10.72 -0.03
N ALA A 247 9.24 10.47 -1.26
CA ALA A 247 10.66 10.58 -1.59
C ALA A 247 11.15 12.03 -1.48
N LEU A 248 10.40 12.97 -2.05
CA LEU A 248 10.67 14.41 -1.95
C LEU A 248 10.68 14.86 -0.47
N ALA A 249 9.63 14.53 0.28
CA ALA A 249 9.51 14.89 1.69
C ALA A 249 10.66 14.35 2.56
N GLN A 250 11.04 13.09 2.36
CA GLN A 250 12.15 12.47 3.08
C GLN A 250 13.51 13.06 2.70
N MET A 251 13.69 13.50 1.45
CA MET A 251 14.89 14.19 1.01
C MET A 251 14.99 15.60 1.64
N GLY A 252 13.88 16.33 1.70
CA GLY A 252 13.79 17.59 2.45
C GLY A 252 14.15 17.39 3.92
N ALA A 253 13.62 16.35 4.56
CA ALA A 253 13.91 16.02 5.96
C ALA A 253 15.38 15.60 6.20
N LEU A 254 16.03 14.97 5.22
CA LEU A 254 17.44 14.59 5.31
C LEU A 254 18.39 15.78 5.11
N THR A 255 18.06 16.70 4.20
CA THR A 255 18.96 17.78 3.75
C THR A 255 18.68 19.14 4.36
N GLY A 256 17.45 19.37 4.84
CA GLY A 256 16.96 20.69 5.23
C GLY A 256 16.60 21.60 4.05
N GLU A 257 16.69 21.13 2.81
CA GLU A 257 16.41 21.94 1.63
C GLU A 257 14.90 22.11 1.39
N THR A 258 14.38 23.32 1.60
CA THR A 258 12.94 23.65 1.51
C THR A 258 12.32 23.31 0.15
N ARG A 259 13.08 23.40 -0.95
CA ARG A 259 12.60 23.12 -2.31
C ARG A 259 11.93 21.74 -2.46
N TYR A 260 12.38 20.74 -1.68
CA TYR A 260 11.79 19.42 -1.72
C TYR A 260 10.42 19.38 -1.04
N PHE A 261 10.26 20.09 0.08
CA PHE A 261 8.97 20.27 0.73
C PHE A 261 8.02 21.10 -0.12
N ASP A 262 8.52 22.16 -0.78
CA ASP A 262 7.73 22.99 -1.68
C ASP A 262 7.17 22.21 -2.87
N ASP A 263 7.99 21.36 -3.51
CA ASP A 263 7.55 20.49 -4.62
C ASP A 263 6.56 19.43 -4.10
N ALA A 264 6.89 18.72 -3.01
CA ALA A 264 6.01 17.72 -2.42
C ALA A 264 4.62 18.30 -2.07
N ALA A 265 4.58 19.47 -1.44
CA ALA A 265 3.34 20.18 -1.13
C ALA A 265 2.63 20.70 -2.40
N ALA A 266 3.37 21.11 -3.43
CA ALA A 266 2.79 21.52 -4.71
C ALA A 266 2.06 20.36 -5.37
N GLN A 267 2.71 19.19 -5.47
CA GLN A 267 2.12 18.00 -6.06
C GLN A 267 0.79 17.64 -5.39
N MET A 268 0.75 17.57 -4.05
CA MET A 268 -0.49 17.27 -3.32
C MET A 268 -1.64 18.23 -3.67
N LEU A 269 -1.39 19.55 -3.63
CA LEU A 269 -2.42 20.55 -3.88
C LEU A 269 -2.82 20.67 -5.36
N GLN A 270 -1.88 20.46 -6.27
CA GLN A 270 -2.12 20.47 -7.72
C GLN A 270 -2.94 19.26 -8.18
N TYR A 271 -2.69 18.09 -7.60
CA TYR A 271 -3.53 16.90 -7.79
C TYR A 271 -4.92 17.13 -7.18
N ALA A 272 -5.00 17.61 -5.93
CA ALA A 272 -6.27 17.87 -5.27
C ALA A 272 -7.18 18.81 -6.07
N ARG A 273 -6.63 19.87 -6.65
CA ARG A 273 -7.38 20.82 -7.51
C ARG A 273 -8.10 20.16 -8.69
N ARG A 274 -7.55 19.05 -9.22
CA ARG A 274 -8.05 18.39 -10.44
C ARG A 274 -8.81 17.10 -10.15
N MET A 275 -8.37 16.36 -9.13
CA MET A 275 -8.75 14.97 -8.93
C MET A 275 -9.58 14.74 -7.67
N PHE A 276 -9.55 15.66 -6.69
CA PHE A 276 -10.39 15.55 -5.51
C PHE A 276 -11.82 15.93 -5.87
N VAL A 277 -12.79 15.11 -5.46
CA VAL A 277 -14.22 15.34 -5.67
C VAL A 277 -14.82 15.80 -4.33
N PRO A 278 -15.03 17.11 -4.12
CA PRO A 278 -15.35 17.67 -2.80
C PRO A 278 -16.64 17.11 -2.19
N GLU A 279 -17.63 16.79 -3.04
CA GLU A 279 -18.93 16.27 -2.62
C GLU A 279 -18.82 14.87 -2.02
N LYS A 280 -17.84 14.09 -2.48
CA LYS A 280 -17.55 12.73 -1.99
C LYS A 280 -16.43 12.73 -0.96
N LYS A 281 -15.59 13.77 -0.94
CA LYS A 281 -14.31 13.82 -0.23
C LYS A 281 -13.39 12.64 -0.57
N LEU A 282 -13.44 12.21 -1.83
CA LEU A 282 -12.65 11.12 -2.40
C LEU A 282 -11.99 11.61 -3.69
N TYR A 283 -10.96 10.92 -4.14
CA TYR A 283 -10.29 11.23 -5.40
C TYR A 283 -10.80 10.34 -6.53
N MET A 284 -10.85 10.87 -7.75
CA MET A 284 -10.85 10.06 -8.97
C MET A 284 -9.47 9.41 -9.18
N HIS A 285 -9.40 8.23 -9.80
CA HIS A 285 -8.13 7.58 -10.09
C HIS A 285 -7.31 8.32 -11.15
N GLY A 286 -7.96 8.86 -12.18
CA GLY A 286 -7.29 9.37 -13.37
C GLY A 286 -7.88 10.66 -13.90
N TRP A 287 -7.01 11.55 -14.35
CA TRP A 287 -7.37 12.81 -15.00
C TRP A 287 -6.52 13.00 -16.26
N VAL A 288 -7.12 13.44 -17.35
CA VAL A 288 -6.45 13.57 -18.67
C VAL A 288 -6.68 14.99 -19.17
N GLN A 289 -5.61 15.73 -19.47
CA GLN A 289 -5.70 17.14 -19.83
C GLN A 289 -6.57 17.43 -21.06
N GLY A 290 -6.56 16.51 -22.04
CA GLY A 290 -7.33 16.64 -23.28
C GLY A 290 -8.73 16.05 -23.25
N MET A 291 -9.27 15.68 -22.09
CA MET A 291 -10.55 14.95 -21.99
C MET A 291 -11.58 15.75 -21.19
N GLU A 292 -12.79 15.93 -21.72
CA GLU A 292 -13.92 16.50 -20.99
C GLU A 292 -15.21 15.72 -21.33
N PRO A 293 -16.07 15.37 -20.34
CA PRO A 293 -15.86 15.51 -18.90
C PRO A 293 -14.79 14.55 -18.36
N HIS A 294 -14.38 14.70 -17.09
CA HIS A 294 -13.50 13.76 -16.39
C HIS A 294 -14.27 12.71 -15.57
N PRO A 295 -14.33 11.42 -15.97
CA PRO A 295 -15.04 10.40 -15.20
C PRO A 295 -14.38 10.08 -13.86
N ALA A 296 -15.15 10.16 -12.77
CA ALA A 296 -14.66 9.85 -11.44
C ALA A 296 -14.85 8.38 -11.07
N PHE A 297 -13.76 7.61 -11.11
CA PHE A 297 -13.68 6.27 -10.51
C PHE A 297 -12.87 6.34 -9.22
N HIS A 298 -13.55 6.18 -8.08
CA HIS A 298 -12.96 6.23 -6.74
C HIS A 298 -12.30 4.89 -6.39
N TRP A 299 -11.26 4.52 -7.15
CA TRP A 299 -10.54 3.28 -6.94
C TRP A 299 -9.83 3.30 -5.58
N GLY A 300 -10.09 2.25 -4.79
CA GLY A 300 -9.66 2.15 -3.39
C GLY A 300 -8.15 2.30 -3.23
N ARG A 301 -7.35 1.51 -3.95
CA ARG A 301 -5.88 1.55 -3.75
C ARG A 301 -5.26 2.88 -4.16
N ALA A 302 -5.70 3.49 -5.26
CA ALA A 302 -5.20 4.82 -5.62
C ALA A 302 -5.57 5.89 -4.58
N ASN A 303 -6.79 5.84 -4.01
CA ASN A 303 -7.15 6.68 -2.87
C ASN A 303 -6.28 6.39 -1.64
N GLY A 304 -5.94 5.11 -1.40
CA GLY A 304 -4.99 4.69 -0.39
C GLY A 304 -3.62 5.34 -0.57
N TRP A 305 -3.08 5.34 -1.80
CA TRP A 305 -1.82 6.02 -2.10
C TRP A 305 -1.87 7.52 -1.84
N ALA A 306 -2.95 8.21 -2.19
CA ALA A 306 -3.09 9.63 -1.93
C ALA A 306 -3.06 9.95 -0.42
N ILE A 307 -3.81 9.22 0.42
CA ILE A 307 -3.84 9.50 1.86
C ILE A 307 -2.54 9.07 2.56
N VAL A 308 -1.91 7.98 2.12
CA VAL A 308 -0.59 7.55 2.62
C VAL A 308 0.47 8.60 2.29
N ALA A 309 0.50 9.10 1.05
CA ALA A 309 1.44 10.13 0.62
C ALA A 309 1.29 11.42 1.43
N LEU A 310 0.05 11.84 1.68
CA LEU A 310 -0.25 13.02 2.47
C LEU A 310 0.14 12.84 3.94
N ALA A 311 -0.14 11.68 4.53
CA ALA A 311 0.29 11.36 5.90
C ALA A 311 1.83 11.38 6.00
N GLU A 312 2.53 10.80 5.03
CA GLU A 312 3.99 10.75 4.99
C GLU A 312 4.63 12.13 4.81
N LEU A 313 4.01 13.02 4.02
CA LEU A 313 4.42 14.42 3.91
C LEU A 313 4.23 15.16 5.23
N LEU A 314 3.03 15.12 5.80
CA LEU A 314 2.70 15.82 7.05
C LEU A 314 3.58 15.36 8.22
N SER A 315 4.03 14.10 8.23
CA SER A 315 4.92 13.58 9.28
C SER A 315 6.32 14.22 9.31
N VAL A 316 6.76 14.86 8.23
CA VAL A 316 8.12 15.44 8.14
C VAL A 316 8.13 16.88 7.62
N LEU A 317 6.97 17.44 7.27
CA LEU A 317 6.84 18.82 6.83
C LEU A 317 7.15 19.77 8.01
N PRO A 318 7.96 20.83 7.82
CA PRO A 318 8.15 21.85 8.83
C PRO A 318 6.80 22.47 9.25
N GLU A 319 6.59 22.65 10.56
CA GLU A 319 5.32 23.14 11.11
C GLU A 319 4.95 24.53 10.57
N ASP A 320 5.96 25.38 10.33
CA ASP A 320 5.84 26.74 9.80
C ASP A 320 5.76 26.80 8.26
N HIS A 321 5.73 25.64 7.58
CA HIS A 321 5.63 25.60 6.14
C HIS A 321 4.31 26.24 5.67
N PRO A 322 4.32 27.18 4.69
CA PRO A 322 3.14 27.98 4.34
C PRO A 322 1.90 27.20 3.88
N ARG A 323 2.10 25.95 3.43
CA ARG A 323 1.03 25.06 2.97
C ARG A 323 0.57 24.02 4.00
N SER A 324 1.15 24.01 5.20
CA SER A 324 0.87 23.02 6.25
C SER A 324 -0.62 22.94 6.57
N ALA A 325 -1.27 24.08 6.84
CA ALA A 325 -2.70 24.13 7.14
C ALA A 325 -3.58 23.58 6.01
N ALA A 326 -3.31 23.96 4.75
CA ALA A 326 -4.08 23.48 3.61
C ALA A 326 -3.95 21.96 3.40
N LEU A 327 -2.75 21.41 3.63
CA LEU A 327 -2.48 19.98 3.54
C LEU A 327 -3.17 19.20 4.68
N LEU A 328 -3.16 19.73 5.89
CA LEU A 328 -3.84 19.12 7.04
C LEU A 328 -5.36 19.10 6.84
N GLU A 329 -5.95 20.19 6.34
CA GLU A 329 -7.38 20.23 6.01
C GLU A 329 -7.74 19.26 4.88
N LEU A 330 -6.88 19.14 3.86
CA LEU A 330 -7.05 18.13 2.81
C LEU A 330 -7.02 16.71 3.37
N PHE A 331 -6.11 16.43 4.31
CA PHE A 331 -6.00 15.14 4.98
C PHE A 331 -7.27 14.82 5.77
N ARG A 332 -7.75 15.76 6.58
CA ARG A 332 -8.99 15.62 7.36
C ARG A 332 -10.21 15.42 6.48
N ALA A 333 -10.31 16.15 5.37
CA ALA A 333 -11.40 15.99 4.42
C ALA A 333 -11.39 14.58 3.81
N HIS A 334 -10.23 14.11 3.31
CA HIS A 334 -10.11 12.79 2.71
C HIS A 334 -10.33 11.66 3.72
N ALA A 335 -9.80 11.79 4.94
CA ALA A 335 -10.04 10.88 6.05
C ALA A 335 -11.53 10.72 6.37
N ALA A 336 -12.28 11.82 6.39
CA ALA A 336 -13.73 11.79 6.59
C ALA A 336 -14.47 11.08 5.44
N GLY A 337 -14.05 11.30 4.19
CA GLY A 337 -14.61 10.60 3.02
C GLY A 337 -14.37 9.10 3.06
N ILE A 338 -13.15 8.68 3.40
CA ILE A 338 -12.77 7.26 3.54
C ILE A 338 -13.57 6.61 4.69
N ALA A 339 -13.63 7.24 5.87
CA ALA A 339 -14.37 6.68 7.00
C ALA A 339 -15.87 6.49 6.69
N ALA A 340 -16.47 7.38 5.92
CA ALA A 340 -17.89 7.31 5.55
C ALA A 340 -18.25 6.15 4.61
N VAL A 341 -17.26 5.51 3.97
CA VAL A 341 -17.47 4.44 2.97
C VAL A 341 -16.81 3.11 3.37
N GLN A 342 -16.52 2.92 4.66
CA GLN A 342 -16.08 1.62 5.18
C GLN A 342 -17.17 0.57 4.99
N GLY A 343 -16.79 -0.60 4.47
CA GLY A 343 -17.66 -1.75 4.32
C GLY A 343 -18.06 -2.34 5.68
N THR A 344 -19.18 -3.08 5.70
CA THR A 344 -19.75 -3.60 6.95
C THR A 344 -18.93 -4.72 7.58
N ALA A 345 -18.06 -5.38 6.81
CA ALA A 345 -17.09 -6.35 7.32
C ALA A 345 -15.75 -5.70 7.71
N GLY A 346 -15.63 -4.37 7.57
CA GLY A 346 -14.49 -3.56 8.01
C GLY A 346 -13.45 -3.25 6.94
N LEU A 347 -13.44 -3.97 5.82
CA LEU A 347 -12.67 -3.61 4.64
C LEU A 347 -13.36 -2.50 3.84
N TRP A 348 -12.65 -1.92 2.88
CA TRP A 348 -13.18 -0.98 1.91
C TRP A 348 -13.35 -1.63 0.54
N HIS A 349 -14.32 -1.14 -0.23
CA HIS A 349 -14.63 -1.66 -1.56
C HIS A 349 -13.61 -1.19 -2.62
N GLN A 350 -13.38 -2.04 -3.63
CA GLN A 350 -12.53 -1.76 -4.79
C GLN A 350 -12.88 -0.42 -5.46
N LEU A 351 -14.16 -0.12 -5.66
CA LEU A 351 -14.64 1.22 -5.92
C LEU A 351 -15.36 1.70 -4.65
N LEU A 352 -14.81 2.71 -3.99
CA LEU A 352 -15.18 3.11 -2.63
C LEU A 352 -16.65 3.50 -2.50
N ASP A 353 -17.23 4.13 -3.53
CA ASP A 353 -18.62 4.57 -3.55
C ASP A 353 -19.58 3.53 -4.17
N ARG A 354 -19.11 2.30 -4.40
CA ARG A 354 -19.88 1.22 -5.03
C ARG A 354 -19.76 -0.07 -4.23
N PRO A 355 -20.60 -0.26 -3.19
CA PRO A 355 -20.53 -1.42 -2.30
C PRO A 355 -20.83 -2.77 -2.98
N ALA A 356 -21.33 -2.76 -4.22
CA ALA A 356 -21.47 -3.96 -5.04
C ALA A 356 -20.13 -4.49 -5.60
N THR A 357 -19.04 -3.71 -5.53
CA THR A 357 -17.69 -4.18 -5.88
C THR A 357 -17.06 -4.94 -4.71
N PHE A 358 -16.10 -5.83 -5.00
CA PHE A 358 -15.46 -6.64 -3.96
C PHE A 358 -14.70 -5.77 -2.95
N GLU A 359 -14.64 -6.23 -1.69
CA GLU A 359 -13.79 -5.63 -0.66
C GLU A 359 -12.30 -5.95 -0.92
N GLU A 360 -11.42 -4.96 -0.78
CA GLU A 360 -10.03 -5.04 -1.22
C GLU A 360 -9.04 -4.78 -0.08
N THR A 361 -8.08 -5.67 0.09
CA THR A 361 -7.22 -5.70 1.29
C THR A 361 -6.16 -4.60 1.30
N SER A 362 -5.52 -4.30 0.15
CA SER A 362 -4.40 -3.35 0.13
C SER A 362 -4.84 -1.92 0.46
N CYS A 363 -5.96 -1.45 -0.10
CA CYS A 363 -6.50 -0.13 0.21
C CYS A 363 -6.95 -0.05 1.67
N SER A 364 -7.59 -1.10 2.18
CA SER A 364 -8.04 -1.18 3.57
C SER A 364 -6.88 -1.07 4.56
N ALA A 365 -5.75 -1.72 4.26
CA ALA A 365 -4.54 -1.58 5.06
C ALA A 365 -3.96 -0.15 4.98
N MET A 366 -3.93 0.47 3.79
CA MET A 366 -3.48 1.86 3.63
C MET A 366 -4.35 2.86 4.41
N PHE A 367 -5.67 2.69 4.37
CA PHE A 367 -6.61 3.53 5.12
C PHE A 367 -6.43 3.35 6.63
N THR A 368 -6.34 2.09 7.08
CA THR A 368 -6.09 1.78 8.49
C THR A 368 -4.81 2.44 8.97
N TYR A 369 -3.70 2.32 8.22
CA TYR A 369 -2.44 2.99 8.50
C TYR A 369 -2.59 4.52 8.61
N ALA A 370 -3.12 5.16 7.57
CA ALA A 370 -3.11 6.62 7.50
C ALA A 370 -4.03 7.24 8.55
N LEU A 371 -5.19 6.64 8.80
CA LEU A 371 -6.12 7.08 9.85
C LEU A 371 -5.53 6.83 11.25
N ALA A 372 -4.89 5.69 11.51
CA ALA A 372 -4.24 5.40 12.79
C ALA A 372 -3.10 6.38 13.06
N ARG A 373 -2.26 6.65 12.05
CA ARG A 373 -1.22 7.69 12.12
C ARG A 373 -1.81 9.07 12.40
N GLY A 374 -2.92 9.41 11.74
CA GLY A 374 -3.63 10.66 11.98
C GLY A 374 -4.11 10.81 13.43
N ILE A 375 -4.54 9.73 14.07
CA ILE A 375 -4.87 9.73 15.50
C ILE A 375 -3.60 9.86 16.35
N ASN A 376 -2.57 9.07 16.06
CA ASN A 376 -1.31 9.05 16.82
C ASN A 376 -0.59 10.40 16.82
N LEU A 377 -0.71 11.17 15.72
CA LEU A 377 -0.12 12.49 15.56
C LEU A 377 -1.09 13.65 15.89
N GLY A 378 -2.30 13.36 16.39
CA GLY A 378 -3.27 14.38 16.83
C GLY A 378 -3.98 15.13 15.70
N TRP A 379 -3.90 14.64 14.47
CA TRP A 379 -4.58 15.23 13.30
C TRP A 379 -6.07 14.86 13.26
N LEU A 380 -6.41 13.69 13.80
CA LEU A 380 -7.75 13.12 13.86
C LEU A 380 -8.18 12.82 15.30
N ASP A 381 -9.47 12.96 15.57
CA ASP A 381 -10.05 12.66 16.87
C ASP A 381 -10.18 11.14 17.08
N ALA A 382 -9.65 10.64 18.21
CA ALA A 382 -9.65 9.22 18.52
C ALA A 382 -11.05 8.65 18.79
N LEU A 383 -12.00 9.46 19.26
CA LEU A 383 -13.38 9.00 19.51
C LEU A 383 -14.09 8.74 18.18
N ALA A 384 -13.90 9.65 17.21
CA ALA A 384 -14.53 9.55 15.90
C ALA A 384 -13.90 8.47 15.01
N TYR A 385 -12.56 8.36 15.00
CA TYR A 385 -11.84 7.50 14.05
C TYR A 385 -11.28 6.22 14.66
N GLY A 386 -11.18 6.12 15.98
CA GLY A 386 -10.67 4.93 16.67
C GLY A 386 -11.45 3.65 16.34
N PRO A 387 -12.78 3.63 16.40
CA PRO A 387 -13.58 2.47 16.01
C PRO A 387 -13.38 2.07 14.54
N VAL A 388 -13.24 3.06 13.64
CA VAL A 388 -13.01 2.84 12.20
C VAL A 388 -11.70 2.08 11.96
N VAL A 389 -10.60 2.53 12.58
CA VAL A 389 -9.29 1.87 12.43
C VAL A 389 -9.21 0.54 13.16
N SER A 390 -9.90 0.40 14.29
CA SER A 390 -10.01 -0.87 15.01
C SER A 390 -10.70 -1.93 14.14
N LEU A 391 -11.83 -1.57 13.52
CA LEU A 391 -12.56 -2.47 12.63
C LEU A 391 -11.75 -2.76 11.35
N GLY A 392 -11.12 -1.74 10.77
CA GLY A 392 -10.27 -1.86 9.60
C GLY A 392 -9.10 -2.83 9.82
N TRP A 393 -8.41 -2.69 10.96
CA TRP A 393 -7.33 -3.61 11.33
C TRP A 393 -7.82 -5.05 11.49
N ASN A 394 -8.91 -5.28 12.23
CA ASN A 394 -9.41 -6.63 12.46
C ASN A 394 -9.77 -7.33 11.14
N ALA A 395 -10.35 -6.59 10.20
CA ALA A 395 -10.67 -7.09 8.88
C ALA A 395 -9.41 -7.38 8.03
N VAL A 396 -8.42 -6.49 8.04
CA VAL A 396 -7.13 -6.67 7.35
C VAL A 396 -6.34 -7.85 7.92
N ALA A 397 -6.25 -7.97 9.24
CA ALA A 397 -5.56 -9.06 9.93
C ALA A 397 -6.14 -10.43 9.53
N ARG A 398 -7.46 -10.51 9.31
CA ARG A 398 -8.12 -11.75 8.89
C ARG A 398 -7.73 -12.22 7.48
N GLN A 399 -7.22 -11.32 6.65
CA GLN A 399 -6.73 -11.60 5.30
C GLN A 399 -5.30 -12.14 5.28
N VAL A 400 -4.58 -12.10 6.40
CA VAL A 400 -3.28 -12.79 6.53
C VAL A 400 -3.56 -14.26 6.81
N ASN A 401 -3.24 -15.13 5.85
CA ASN A 401 -3.47 -16.57 5.98
C ASN A 401 -2.41 -17.25 6.86
N ALA A 402 -2.55 -18.55 7.10
CA ALA A 402 -1.67 -19.31 7.98
C ALA A 402 -0.21 -19.31 7.50
N GLU A 403 0.00 -19.20 6.20
CA GLU A 403 1.32 -19.14 5.55
C GLU A 403 1.90 -17.72 5.49
N GLY A 404 1.18 -16.71 6.01
CA GLY A 404 1.61 -15.30 6.02
C GLY A 404 1.47 -14.59 4.67
N TYR A 405 0.69 -15.13 3.73
CA TYR A 405 0.27 -14.39 2.54
C TYR A 405 -0.95 -13.51 2.83
N VAL A 406 -1.09 -12.43 2.07
CA VAL A 406 -2.17 -11.46 2.23
C VAL A 406 -3.22 -11.63 1.12
N GLU A 407 -4.34 -12.25 1.47
CA GLU A 407 -5.48 -12.52 0.59
C GLU A 407 -6.25 -11.25 0.22
N GLY A 408 -7.14 -11.33 -0.79
CA GLY A 408 -8.01 -10.21 -1.18
C GLY A 408 -7.31 -9.00 -1.81
N THR A 409 -6.04 -9.15 -2.17
CA THR A 409 -5.22 -8.06 -2.73
C THR A 409 -5.44 -7.92 -4.23
N CYS A 410 -5.95 -6.78 -4.70
CA CYS A 410 -6.13 -6.48 -6.12
C CYS A 410 -4.76 -6.41 -6.83
N VAL A 411 -4.61 -7.11 -7.96
CA VAL A 411 -3.38 -7.12 -8.76
C VAL A 411 -3.07 -5.73 -9.36
N GLY A 412 -1.89 -5.57 -9.95
CA GLY A 412 -1.49 -4.36 -10.69
C GLY A 412 -2.61 -3.93 -11.65
N THR A 413 -3.02 -2.67 -11.53
CA THR A 413 -4.22 -2.15 -12.18
C THR A 413 -3.90 -0.81 -12.80
N GLY A 414 -4.19 -0.70 -14.10
CA GLY A 414 -4.03 0.53 -14.86
C GLY A 414 -5.22 1.48 -14.71
N MET A 415 -5.28 2.50 -15.55
CA MET A 415 -6.40 3.44 -15.59
C MET A 415 -7.46 2.98 -16.58
N GLY A 416 -8.72 2.93 -16.12
CA GLY A 416 -9.91 2.71 -16.95
C GLY A 416 -10.97 3.78 -16.73
N PHE A 417 -11.88 3.93 -17.68
CA PHE A 417 -13.00 4.89 -17.66
C PHE A 417 -14.38 4.22 -17.68
N ASP A 418 -14.43 2.94 -17.34
CA ASP A 418 -15.66 2.16 -17.15
C ASP A 418 -15.56 1.35 -15.84
N PRO A 419 -16.69 1.01 -15.20
CA PRO A 419 -16.66 0.29 -13.94
C PRO A 419 -16.31 -1.19 -14.06
N MET A 420 -16.53 -1.80 -15.23
CA MET A 420 -16.27 -3.22 -15.42
C MET A 420 -14.77 -3.49 -15.28
N PHE A 421 -13.94 -2.58 -15.82
CA PHE A 421 -12.49 -2.60 -15.67
C PHE A 421 -12.04 -2.72 -14.21
N TYR A 422 -12.58 -1.87 -13.31
CA TYR A 422 -12.18 -1.88 -11.89
C TYR A 422 -12.84 -3.03 -11.12
N ALA A 423 -14.13 -3.27 -11.32
CA ALA A 423 -14.92 -4.23 -10.55
C ALA A 423 -14.47 -5.69 -10.77
N HIS A 424 -13.82 -6.00 -11.89
CA HIS A 424 -13.38 -7.34 -12.25
C HIS A 424 -11.86 -7.50 -12.21
N ARG A 425 -11.13 -6.58 -11.58
CA ARG A 425 -9.68 -6.77 -11.38
C ARG A 425 -9.45 -8.02 -10.53
N PRO A 426 -8.56 -8.94 -10.95
CA PRO A 426 -8.24 -10.11 -10.16
C PRO A 426 -7.67 -9.73 -8.78
N VAL A 427 -7.93 -10.59 -7.80
CA VAL A 427 -7.24 -10.57 -6.51
C VAL A 427 -6.27 -11.75 -6.43
N SER A 428 -5.16 -11.59 -5.71
CA SER A 428 -4.19 -12.66 -5.54
C SER A 428 -3.34 -12.45 -4.28
N PRO A 429 -3.05 -13.52 -3.50
CA PRO A 429 -2.04 -13.46 -2.45
C PRO A 429 -0.63 -13.13 -2.99
N TYR A 430 -0.40 -13.29 -4.29
CA TYR A 430 0.87 -12.97 -4.94
C TYR A 430 0.92 -11.52 -5.48
N ALA A 431 -0.13 -10.74 -5.29
CA ALA A 431 -0.08 -9.31 -5.54
C ALA A 431 0.73 -8.63 -4.42
N ALA A 432 1.88 -8.03 -4.77
CA ALA A 432 2.83 -7.43 -3.83
C ALA A 432 2.28 -6.22 -3.04
N HIS A 433 1.14 -5.67 -3.46
CA HIS A 433 0.62 -4.36 -3.07
C HIS A 433 0.16 -4.25 -1.62
N ALA A 434 -0.18 -5.36 -0.96
CA ALA A 434 -0.69 -5.32 0.42
C ALA A 434 0.36 -5.54 1.50
N TYR A 435 1.51 -6.13 1.19
CA TYR A 435 2.52 -6.51 2.19
C TYR A 435 3.06 -5.31 2.96
N GLY A 436 3.53 -4.29 2.25
CA GLY A 436 3.95 -3.03 2.87
C GLY A 436 2.84 -2.32 3.65
N PRO A 437 1.65 -2.11 3.07
CA PRO A 437 0.51 -1.54 3.78
C PRO A 437 0.09 -2.30 5.06
N VAL A 438 0.11 -3.64 5.06
CA VAL A 438 -0.21 -4.43 6.27
C VAL A 438 0.82 -4.17 7.37
N LEU A 439 2.12 -4.13 7.02
CA LEU A 439 3.19 -3.80 7.97
C LEU A 439 3.04 -2.38 8.52
N LEU A 440 2.80 -1.41 7.64
CA LEU A 440 2.54 -0.01 8.01
C LEU A 440 1.33 0.11 8.95
N ALA A 441 0.21 -0.54 8.60
CA ALA A 441 -1.02 -0.52 9.39
C ALA A 441 -0.81 -1.14 10.77
N GLY A 442 -0.21 -2.34 10.83
CA GLY A 442 0.01 -3.01 12.11
C GLY A 442 0.96 -2.24 13.01
N ALA A 443 2.02 -1.62 12.46
CA ALA A 443 2.92 -0.78 13.23
C ALA A 443 2.19 0.43 13.85
N GLU A 444 1.38 1.15 13.07
CA GLU A 444 0.60 2.28 13.59
C GLU A 444 -0.50 1.84 14.56
N MET A 445 -1.09 0.66 14.38
CA MET A 445 -2.05 0.10 15.33
C MET A 445 -1.39 -0.28 16.66
N ILE A 446 -0.17 -0.82 16.65
CA ILE A 446 0.61 -1.04 17.88
C ILE A 446 0.89 0.30 18.56
N ALA A 447 1.37 1.31 17.82
CA ALA A 447 1.61 2.65 18.36
C ALA A 447 0.32 3.28 18.95
N LEU A 448 -0.82 3.09 18.28
CA LEU A 448 -2.12 3.55 18.77
C LEU A 448 -2.50 2.86 20.08
N ARG A 449 -2.31 1.54 20.17
CA ARG A 449 -2.58 0.77 21.39
C ARG A 449 -1.60 1.07 22.53
N GLN A 450 -0.41 1.61 22.24
CA GLN A 450 0.52 2.13 23.24
C GLN A 450 0.15 3.57 23.68
N GLY A 451 -0.46 4.35 22.78
CA GLY A 451 -0.77 5.76 22.98
C GLY A 451 -2.26 6.05 23.15
N ALA A 452 -2.83 6.84 22.23
CA ALA A 452 -4.18 7.40 22.32
C ALA A 452 -5.30 6.35 22.38
N GLY A 453 -5.03 5.12 21.92
CA GLY A 453 -5.96 4.01 21.90
C GLY A 453 -5.77 3.01 23.04
N LYS A 454 -4.86 3.21 24.01
CA LYS A 454 -4.54 2.19 25.05
C LYS A 454 -5.74 1.68 25.83
N ASP A 455 -6.71 2.56 26.10
CA ASP A 455 -7.91 2.27 26.88
C ASP A 455 -9.12 1.92 26.00
N ALA A 456 -8.95 1.70 24.70
CA ALA A 456 -10.07 1.31 23.85
C ALA A 456 -10.60 -0.07 24.27
N LEU A 457 -11.92 -0.18 24.37
CA LEU A 457 -12.63 -1.33 24.93
C LEU A 457 -14.02 -1.45 24.30
N VAL A 458 -14.68 -2.59 24.46
CA VAL A 458 -16.08 -2.75 24.09
C VAL A 458 -16.96 -2.25 25.23
N SER A 459 -17.72 -1.18 25.00
CA SER A 459 -18.69 -0.61 25.93
C SER A 459 -20.04 -0.48 25.24
N ASP A 460 -21.10 -0.91 25.91
CA ASP A 460 -22.44 -0.98 25.33
C ASP A 460 -22.46 -1.73 23.97
N SER A 461 -21.76 -2.87 23.93
CA SER A 461 -21.59 -3.72 22.75
C SER A 461 -20.89 -3.07 21.54
N ALA A 462 -20.36 -1.84 21.69
CA ALA A 462 -19.63 -1.11 20.65
C ALA A 462 -18.18 -0.85 21.04
N VAL A 463 -17.27 -0.83 20.06
CA VAL A 463 -15.90 -0.36 20.30
C VAL A 463 -15.93 1.13 20.64
N GLN A 464 -15.37 1.47 21.79
CA GLN A 464 -15.24 2.84 22.27
C GLN A 464 -13.77 3.17 22.53
N PHE A 465 -13.38 4.38 22.12
CA PHE A 465 -12.12 5.00 22.51
C PHE A 465 -12.41 6.00 23.62
N LYS A 466 -11.41 6.28 24.45
CA LYS A 466 -11.52 7.32 25.50
C LYS A 466 -10.95 8.64 24.99
N PRO A 467 -11.41 9.79 25.52
CA PRO A 467 -10.80 11.06 25.21
C PRO A 467 -9.30 10.99 25.55
N SER A 468 -8.45 11.27 24.56
CA SER A 468 -7.04 11.51 24.84
C SER A 468 -6.94 12.82 25.64
N PRO A 469 -6.21 12.88 26.75
CA PRO A 469 -5.89 14.17 27.38
C PRO A 469 -5.19 15.03 26.31
N ALA A 470 -5.91 16.05 25.84
CA ALA A 470 -5.64 16.72 24.57
C ALA A 470 -4.20 17.23 24.42
N ARG A 471 -3.65 17.06 23.22
CA ARG A 471 -2.68 18.00 22.63
C ARG A 471 -3.40 18.64 21.45
N PHE A 472 -3.95 19.82 21.67
CA PHE A 472 -4.30 20.77 20.61
C PHE A 472 -3.34 21.95 20.74
#